data_AF-A0A2L2WP18-F1
#
_entry.id   AF-A0A2L2WP18-F1
#
_cell.length_a   1.000
_cell.length_b   1.000
_cell.length_c   1.000
_cell.angle_alpha   90.00
_cell.angle_beta   90.00
_cell.angle_gamma   90.00
#
_symmetry.space_group_name_H-M   'P 1'
#
loop_
_entity.id
_entity.type
_entity.pdbx_description
1 polymer ?
#
loop_
_entity_poly.entity_id
_entity_poly.type
_entity_poly.pdbx_seq_one_letter_code
_entity_poly.pdbx_strand_id
1 'polypeptide(L)'
;MEFIDKWVHIIMYGGTCGVIWLEYLRRHPSLNASRLFLMAWLAPVIMSGAIELLQEHCTDGRRSGDWLDLAANTVGITLAALFGILAAKKRPKD
;
A
#
# COMPACT_ATOMS: atom_id res chain seq x y z
N MET A 1 6.21 -9.10 21.08
CA MET A 1 4.98 -8.41 20.62
C MET A 1 5.15 -7.66 19.29
N GLU A 2 6.37 -7.53 18.73
CA GLU A 2 6.61 -6.76 17.49
C GLU A 2 5.89 -7.28 16.23
N PHE A 3 5.53 -8.57 16.18
CA PHE A 3 4.78 -9.12 15.05
C PHE A 3 3.30 -8.70 15.01
N ILE A 4 2.66 -8.53 16.18
CA ILE A 4 1.25 -8.10 16.25
C ILE A 4 1.11 -6.69 15.68
N ASP A 5 2.06 -5.81 16.01
CA ASP A 5 2.12 -4.46 15.47
C ASP A 5 2.14 -4.46 13.93
N LYS A 6 3.01 -5.28 13.32
CA LYS A 6 3.07 -5.45 11.86
C LYS A 6 1.77 -5.97 11.26
N TRP A 7 1.13 -6.98 11.86
CA TRP A 7 -0.14 -7.52 11.38
C TRP A 7 -1.27 -6.50 11.49
N VAL A 8 -1.33 -5.75 12.58
CA VAL A 8 -2.31 -4.68 12.78
C VAL A 8 -2.11 -3.60 11.72
N HIS A 9 -0.88 -3.20 11.45
CA HIS A 9 -0.56 -2.22 10.41
C HIS A 9 -0.96 -2.69 9.01
N ILE A 10 -0.66 -3.95 8.67
CA ILE A 10 -1.06 -4.55 7.39
C ILE A 10 -2.58 -4.58 7.24
N ILE A 11 -3.30 -4.98 8.29
CA ILE A 11 -4.77 -5.04 8.27
C ILE A 11 -5.38 -3.65 8.21
N MET A 12 -4.86 -2.70 8.98
CA MET A 12 -5.35 -1.34 9.04
C MET A 12 -5.16 -0.66 7.68
N TYR A 13 -3.94 -0.62 7.15
CA TYR A 13 -3.69 0.05 5.88
C TYR A 13 -4.23 -0.73 4.69
N GLY A 14 -4.06 -2.06 4.66
CA GLY A 14 -4.63 -2.91 3.61
C GLY A 14 -6.15 -2.81 3.55
N GLY A 15 -6.81 -2.77 4.71
CA GLY A 15 -8.25 -2.57 4.83
C GLY A 15 -8.68 -1.18 4.36
N THR A 16 -8.08 -0.12 4.90
CA THR A 16 -8.44 1.26 4.54
C THR A 16 -8.15 1.56 3.06
N CYS A 17 -6.96 1.24 2.58
CA CYS A 17 -6.59 1.41 1.17
C CYS A 17 -7.48 0.53 0.26
N GLY A 18 -7.75 -0.72 0.65
CA GLY A 18 -8.62 -1.63 -0.10
C GLY A 18 -10.04 -1.11 -0.25
N VAL A 19 -10.64 -0.57 0.81
CA VAL A 19 -11.98 0.02 0.78
C VAL A 19 -12.02 1.27 -0.11
N ILE A 20 -11.06 2.19 0.04
CA ILE A 20 -10.96 3.38 -0.81
C ILE A 20 -10.83 2.98 -2.28
N TRP A 21 -10.05 1.93 -2.54
CA TRP A 21 -9.77 1.46 -3.88
C TRP A 21 -10.98 0.75 -4.51
N LEU A 22 -11.70 -0.09 -3.76
CA LEU A 22 -12.97 -0.68 -4.16
C LEU A 22 -14.03 0.38 -4.49
N GLU A 23 -14.16 1.41 -3.63
CA GLU A 23 -15.13 2.48 -3.85
C GLU A 23 -14.76 3.33 -5.08
N TYR A 24 -13.46 3.63 -5.25
CA TYR A 24 -12.96 4.36 -6.41
C TYR A 24 -13.24 3.60 -7.72
N LEU A 25 -12.96 2.30 -7.76
CA LEU A 25 -13.28 1.46 -8.92
C LEU A 25 -14.77 1.28 -9.15
N ARG A 26 -15.58 1.31 -8.09
CA ARG A 26 -17.04 1.22 -8.19
C ARG A 26 -17.66 2.48 -8.79
N ARG A 27 -17.19 3.66 -8.38
CA ARG A 27 -17.79 4.94 -8.80
C ARG A 27 -17.18 5.55 -10.05
N HIS A 28 -15.96 5.17 -10.43
CA HIS A 28 -15.28 5.76 -11.58
C HIS A 28 -15.13 4.75 -12.74
N PRO A 29 -15.93 4.86 -13.81
CA PRO A 29 -15.80 4.01 -14.99
C PRO A 29 -14.52 4.31 -15.80
N SER A 30 -13.90 5.47 -15.60
CA SER A 30 -12.60 5.82 -16.13
C SER A 30 -11.56 5.90 -15.00
N LEU A 31 -10.50 5.12 -15.14
CA LEU A 31 -9.37 5.12 -14.22
C LEU A 31 -8.52 6.37 -14.45
N ASN A 32 -8.42 7.25 -13.45
CA ASN A 32 -7.49 8.37 -13.51
C ASN A 32 -6.08 7.88 -13.12
N ALA A 33 -5.18 7.79 -14.10
CA ALA A 33 -3.82 7.29 -13.91
C ALA A 33 -3.04 8.08 -12.85
N SER A 34 -3.19 9.41 -12.79
CA SER A 34 -2.52 10.26 -11.80
C SER A 34 -3.04 9.98 -10.39
N ARG A 35 -4.35 9.79 -10.22
CA ARG A 35 -4.93 9.49 -8.92
C ARG A 35 -4.58 8.08 -8.43
N LEU A 36 -4.53 7.11 -9.35
CA LEU A 36 -4.02 5.76 -9.08
C LEU A 36 -2.55 5.78 -8.68
N PHE A 37 -1.70 6.50 -9.42
CA PHE A 37 -0.30 6.66 -9.08
C PHE A 37 -0.13 7.28 -7.68
N LEU A 38 -0.83 8.38 -7.39
CA LEU A 38 -0.71 9.08 -6.11
C LEU A 38 -1.24 8.25 -4.93
N MET A 39 -2.45 7.68 -5.05
CA MET A 39 -3.12 7.06 -3.90
C MET A 39 -2.90 5.55 -3.79
N ALA A 40 -2.76 4.83 -4.92
CA ALA A 40 -2.60 3.38 -4.91
C ALA A 40 -1.14 2.93 -4.93
N TRP A 41 -0.20 3.81 -5.28
CA TRP A 41 1.22 3.47 -5.34
C TRP A 41 2.09 4.38 -4.47
N LEU A 42 2.07 5.70 -4.70
CA LEU A 42 3.00 6.64 -4.05
C LEU A 42 2.72 6.79 -2.55
N ALA A 43 1.46 7.01 -2.17
CA ALA A 43 1.08 7.14 -0.75
C ALA A 43 1.48 5.92 0.09
N PRO A 44 1.17 4.67 -0.30
CA PRO A 44 1.60 3.50 0.47
C PRO A 44 3.12 3.28 0.47
N VAL A 45 3.86 3.65 -0.59
CA VAL A 45 5.34 3.56 -0.60
C VAL A 45 5.96 4.55 0.39
N ILE A 46 5.51 5.82 0.38
CA ILE A 46 5.98 6.84 1.31
C ILE A 46 5.66 6.43 2.76
N MET A 47 4.45 5.92 2.99
CA MET A 47 4.03 5.45 4.29
C MET A 47 4.88 4.27 4.78
N SER A 48 5.21 3.31 3.91
CA SER A 48 6.12 2.20 4.24
C SER A 48 7.49 2.69 4.70
N GLY A 49 8.11 3.60 3.94
CA GLY A 49 9.40 4.18 4.32
C GLY A 49 9.32 5.01 5.61
N ALA A 50 8.22 5.73 5.83
CA ALA A 50 8.01 6.47 7.07
C ALA A 50 7.93 5.56 8.29
N ILE A 51 7.28 4.39 8.16
CA ILE A 51 7.19 3.39 9.24
C ILE A 51 8.56 2.78 9.54
N GLU A 52 9.35 2.45 8.51
CA GLU A 52 10.71 1.93 8.68
C GLU A 52 11.63 2.94 9.37
N LEU A 53 11.55 4.22 8.98
CA LEU A 53 12.27 5.31 9.65
C LEU A 53 11.82 5.47 11.11
N LEU A 54 10.52 5.42 11.39
CA LEU A 54 10.00 5.45 12.76
C LEU A 54 10.48 4.26 13.58
N GLN A 55 10.56 3.08 12.98
CA GLN A 55 11.09 1.89 13.65
C GLN A 55 12.56 2.08 14.00
N GLU A 56 13.39 2.56 13.06
CA GLU A 56 14.80 2.82 13.30
C GLU A 56 15.02 3.86 14.42
N HIS A 57 14.25 4.96 14.42
CA HIS A 57 14.49 6.11 15.29
C HIS A 57 13.74 6.05 16.64
N CYS A 58 12.60 5.35 16.72
CA CYS A 58 11.75 5.34 17.92
C CYS A 58 11.75 4.00 18.67
N THR A 59 12.43 2.96 18.19
CA THR A 59 12.50 1.64 18.88
C THR A 59 13.89 1.26 19.38
N ASP A 60 14.70 2.26 19.79
CA ASP A 60 16.06 2.10 20.34
C ASP A 60 17.01 1.31 19.41
N GLY A 61 16.85 1.44 18.09
CA GLY A 61 17.76 0.81 17.12
C GLY A 61 17.79 -0.73 17.16
N ARG A 62 16.75 -1.39 17.68
CA ARG A 62 16.65 -2.87 17.69
C ARG A 62 16.61 -3.49 16.28
N ARG A 63 16.34 -2.69 15.26
CA ARG A 63 16.48 -3.03 13.83
C ARG A 63 17.06 -1.81 13.09
N SER A 64 18.14 -2.01 12.34
CA SER A 64 18.58 -1.04 11.33
C SER A 64 17.51 -0.95 10.24
N GLY A 65 17.17 0.25 9.78
CA GLY A 65 16.24 0.42 8.65
C GLY A 65 16.66 -0.46 7.48
N ASP A 66 15.90 -1.52 7.22
CA ASP A 66 16.29 -2.52 6.24
C ASP A 66 15.75 -2.10 4.87
N TRP A 67 16.64 -1.63 4.01
CA TRP A 67 16.31 -1.29 2.63
C TRP A 67 15.67 -2.46 1.87
N LEU A 68 15.91 -3.71 2.31
CA LEU A 68 15.21 -4.89 1.80
C LEU A 68 13.74 -4.92 2.18
N ASP A 69 13.38 -4.48 3.39
CA ASP A 69 11.98 -4.37 3.81
C ASP A 69 11.27 -3.30 2.95
N LEU A 70 11.92 -2.15 2.70
CA LEU A 70 11.37 -1.11 1.81
C LEU A 70 11.14 -1.64 0.40
N ALA A 71 12.12 -2.37 -0.14
CA ALA A 71 12.06 -2.95 -1.46
C ALA A 71 10.94 -4.00 -1.55
N ALA A 72 10.83 -4.90 -0.57
CA ALA A 72 9.78 -5.91 -0.51
C ALA A 72 8.38 -5.26 -0.41
N ASN A 73 8.22 -4.24 0.43
CA ASN A 73 6.98 -3.49 0.57
C ASN A 73 6.61 -2.78 -0.74
N THR A 74 7.58 -2.12 -1.39
CA THR A 74 7.38 -1.44 -2.68
C THR A 74 6.99 -2.41 -3.79
N VAL A 75 7.59 -3.61 -3.84
CA VAL A 75 7.20 -4.68 -4.77
C VAL A 75 5.78 -5.13 -4.50
N GLY A 76 5.41 -5.38 -3.24
CA GLY A 76 4.05 -5.76 -2.85
C GLY A 76 3.01 -4.72 -3.25
N ILE A 77 3.28 -3.44 -3.00
CA ILE A 77 2.43 -2.31 -3.41
C ILE A 77 2.28 -2.25 -4.94
N THR A 78 3.38 -2.45 -5.67
CA THR A 78 3.37 -2.47 -7.13
C THR A 78 2.52 -3.61 -7.67
N LEU A 79 2.66 -4.82 -7.12
CA LEU A 79 1.85 -5.98 -7.49
C LEU A 79 0.36 -5.77 -7.18
N ALA A 80 0.03 -5.19 -6.03
CA ALA A 80 -1.34 -4.88 -5.64
C ALA A 80 -1.98 -3.85 -6.61
N ALA A 81 -1.24 -2.79 -6.97
CA ALA A 81 -1.70 -1.80 -7.94
C ALA A 81 -1.94 -2.43 -9.33
N LEU A 82 -1.03 -3.29 -9.80
CA LEU A 82 -1.15 -4.00 -11.07
C LEU A 82 -2.35 -4.95 -11.09
N PHE A 83 -2.46 -5.82 -10.09
CA PHE A 83 -3.61 -6.71 -9.92
C PHE A 83 -4.90 -5.90 -9.95
N GLY A 84 -4.86 -4.76 -9.29
CA GLY A 84 -5.99 -3.90 -9.20
C GLY A 84 -6.44 -3.29 -10.53
N ILE A 85 -5.50 -2.76 -11.31
CA ILE A 85 -5.77 -2.23 -12.65
C ILE A 85 -6.29 -3.34 -13.57
N LEU A 86 -5.74 -4.56 -13.48
CA LEU A 86 -6.20 -5.71 -14.26
C LEU A 86 -7.64 -6.12 -13.89
N ALA A 87 -7.96 -6.15 -12.59
CA ALA A 87 -9.32 -6.43 -12.12
C ALA A 87 -10.32 -5.37 -12.62
N ALA A 88 -9.92 -4.10 -12.60
CA ALA A 88 -10.74 -3.01 -13.14
C ALA A 88 -10.94 -3.11 -14.67
N LYS A 89 -9.91 -3.51 -15.42
CA LYS A 89 -10.00 -3.71 -16.88
C LYS A 89 -10.89 -4.89 -17.28
N LYS A 90 -10.95 -5.95 -16.46
CA LYS A 90 -11.80 -7.13 -16.72
C LYS A 90 -13.26 -6.95 -16.31
N ARG A 91 -13.62 -5.80 -15.73
CA ARG A 91 -14.98 -5.51 -15.31
C ARG A 91 -15.88 -5.30 -16.54
N PRO A 92 -17.01 -6.02 -16.67
CA PRO A 92 -17.98 -5.71 -17.72
C PRO A 92 -18.45 -4.27 -17.54
N LYS A 93 -18.50 -3.52 -18.66
CA LYS A 93 -19.11 -2.20 -18.70
C LYS A 93 -20.58 -2.43 -18.99
N ASP A 94 -21.41 -2.29 -17.96
CA ASP A 94 -22.87 -2.32 -18.09
C ASP A 94 -23.37 -1.10 -18.89
#